data_AF-A0A2R6DFP7-F1
#
_entry.id   AF-A0A2R6DFP7-F1
#
_cell.length_a   1.000
_cell.length_b   1.000
_cell.length_c   1.000
_cell.angle_alpha   90.00
_cell.angle_beta   90.00
_cell.angle_gamma   90.00
#
_symmetry.space_group_name_H-M   'P 1'
#
loop_
_entity.id
_entity.type
_entity.pdbx_description
1 polymer ?
#
loop_
_entity_poly.entity_id
_entity_poly.type
_entity_poly.pdbx_seq_one_letter_code
_entity_poly.pdbx_strand_id
1 'polypeptide(L)'
;MTDCSDEPEPQPFGVFPSRRRHEDAGGVDPGEVLNRLRLLEVQAWRERTEGATHEGSQRLGPAAEEFYEVFDVGSDPDTIAAGDANGALIAAIQALADRLEDRNVRVERQARTIEQQERRLDEQRADIEALREQLESLQATRSGHQGPSEE
;
A
#
# COMPACT_ATOMS: atom_id res chain seq x y z
N MET A 1 -56.29 9.51 -2.19
CA MET A 1 -55.96 8.68 -3.34
C MET A 1 -54.51 9.02 -3.65
N THR A 2 -53.60 8.35 -2.94
CA THR A 2 -52.16 8.63 -3.05
C THR A 2 -51.71 8.07 -4.38
N ASP A 3 -51.14 8.95 -5.19
CA ASP A 3 -50.54 8.66 -6.48
C ASP A 3 -49.50 7.55 -6.30
N CYS A 4 -49.72 6.41 -6.95
CA CYS A 4 -48.94 5.18 -6.77
C CYS A 4 -47.89 5.01 -7.87
N SER A 5 -47.57 6.08 -8.61
CA SER A 5 -46.79 6.01 -9.86
C SER A 5 -45.34 6.51 -9.76
N ASP A 6 -44.79 6.69 -8.56
CA ASP A 6 -43.41 7.20 -8.39
C ASP A 6 -42.51 6.23 -7.58
N GLU A 7 -42.68 4.92 -7.77
CA GLU A 7 -41.63 3.97 -7.37
C GLU A 7 -40.50 4.05 -8.42
N PRO A 8 -39.29 4.47 -8.03
CA PRO A 8 -38.19 4.60 -8.97
C PRO A 8 -37.87 3.23 -9.57
N GLU A 9 -37.67 3.16 -10.90
CA GLU A 9 -37.29 1.92 -11.56
C GLU A 9 -36.06 1.29 -10.87
N PRO A 10 -36.09 -0.02 -10.61
CA PRO A 10 -34.99 -0.72 -9.96
C PRO A 10 -33.74 -0.57 -10.81
N GLN A 11 -32.62 -0.22 -10.16
CA GLN A 11 -31.37 0.01 -10.88
C GLN A 11 -30.84 -1.29 -11.48
N PRO A 12 -30.25 -1.23 -12.68
CA PRO A 12 -29.58 -2.39 -13.26
C PRO A 12 -28.44 -2.86 -12.34
N PHE A 13 -28.29 -4.18 -12.19
CA PHE A 13 -27.22 -4.78 -11.41
C PHE A 13 -25.85 -4.33 -11.91
N GLY A 14 -24.95 -4.02 -10.97
CA GLY A 14 -23.58 -3.59 -11.29
C GLY A 14 -23.43 -2.10 -11.63
N VAL A 15 -24.50 -1.30 -11.56
CA VAL A 15 -24.43 0.16 -11.71
C VAL A 15 -24.45 0.83 -10.35
N PHE A 16 -23.42 1.63 -10.05
CA PHE A 16 -23.39 2.40 -8.81
C PHE A 16 -24.50 3.47 -8.79
N PRO A 17 -25.32 3.52 -7.72
CA PRO A 17 -26.35 4.54 -7.59
C PRO A 17 -25.73 5.92 -7.39
N SER A 18 -26.45 6.97 -7.80
CA SER A 18 -26.08 8.33 -7.39
C SER A 18 -26.28 8.50 -5.88
N ARG A 19 -25.56 9.44 -5.26
CA ARG A 19 -25.74 9.78 -3.83
C ARG A 19 -27.17 10.15 -3.44
N ARG A 20 -28.04 10.49 -4.40
CA ARG A 20 -29.45 10.80 -4.14
C ARG A 20 -30.32 9.55 -3.99
N ARG A 21 -29.79 8.39 -4.36
CA ARG A 21 -30.51 7.10 -4.40
C ARG A 21 -29.90 6.05 -3.48
N HIS A 22 -29.01 6.45 -2.58
CA HIS A 22 -28.50 5.59 -1.52
C HIS A 22 -28.36 6.41 -0.24
N GLU A 23 -28.45 5.75 0.90
CA GLU A 23 -28.15 6.32 2.21
C GLU A 23 -26.77 5.84 2.66
N ASP A 24 -26.07 6.65 3.47
CA ASP A 24 -24.75 6.27 3.98
C ASP A 24 -24.92 5.23 5.10
N ALA A 25 -24.46 4.00 4.87
CA ALA A 25 -24.57 2.89 5.81
C ALA A 25 -23.38 2.78 6.80
N GLY A 26 -22.44 3.72 6.74
CA GLY A 26 -21.24 3.73 7.57
C GLY A 26 -19.97 4.03 6.79
N GLY A 27 -18.91 4.41 7.50
CA GLY A 27 -17.59 4.60 6.90
C GLY A 27 -16.94 3.26 6.57
N VAL A 28 -16.25 3.20 5.43
CA VAL A 28 -15.42 2.06 5.03
C VAL A 28 -13.95 2.43 5.22
N ASP A 29 -13.17 1.59 5.88
CA ASP A 29 -11.70 1.73 5.93
C ASP A 29 -11.09 1.05 4.70
N PRO A 30 -10.51 1.82 3.74
CA PRO A 30 -9.90 1.25 2.55
C PRO A 30 -8.75 0.27 2.86
N GLY A 31 -8.01 0.51 3.95
CA GLY A 31 -6.90 -0.34 4.38
C GLY A 31 -7.37 -1.72 4.85
N GLU A 32 -8.51 -1.77 5.52
CA GLU A 32 -9.16 -3.01 5.93
C GLU A 32 -9.74 -3.76 4.73
N VAL A 33 -10.39 -3.04 3.79
CA VAL A 33 -10.85 -3.63 2.53
C VAL A 33 -9.70 -4.28 1.77
N LEU A 34 -8.55 -3.60 1.64
CA LEU A 34 -7.36 -4.17 1.01
C LEU A 34 -6.86 -5.41 1.74
N ASN A 35 -6.89 -5.44 3.08
CA ASN A 35 -6.45 -6.59 3.86
C ASN A 35 -7.38 -7.80 3.63
N ARG A 36 -8.69 -7.57 3.61
CA ARG A 36 -9.72 -8.58 3.32
C ARG A 36 -9.62 -9.12 1.90
N LEU A 37 -9.43 -8.25 0.91
CA LEU A 37 -9.26 -8.64 -0.49
C LEU A 37 -8.09 -9.60 -0.71
N ARG A 38 -7.03 -9.49 0.11
CA ARG A 38 -5.87 -10.41 0.07
C ARG A 38 -6.17 -11.82 0.59
N LEU A 39 -7.30 -12.03 1.25
CA LEU A 39 -7.74 -13.35 1.72
C LEU A 39 -8.43 -14.14 0.61
N LEU A 40 -8.93 -13.46 -0.43
CA LEU A 40 -9.66 -14.09 -1.52
C LEU A 40 -8.69 -14.77 -2.50
N GLU A 41 -8.99 -16.02 -2.85
CA GLU A 41 -8.28 -16.73 -3.91
C GLU A 41 -8.88 -16.37 -5.27
N VAL A 42 -8.05 -15.92 -6.22
CA VAL A 42 -8.51 -15.66 -7.60
C VAL A 42 -8.28 -16.91 -8.44
N GLN A 43 -9.36 -17.53 -8.89
CA GLN A 43 -9.32 -18.77 -9.67
C GLN A 43 -9.86 -18.56 -11.08
N ALA A 44 -9.37 -19.37 -12.01
CA ALA A 44 -9.97 -19.51 -13.32
C ALA A 44 -11.06 -20.58 -13.26
N TRP A 45 -12.27 -20.24 -13.67
CA TRP A 45 -13.40 -21.17 -13.61
C TRP A 45 -14.32 -21.03 -14.84
N ARG A 46 -15.16 -22.04 -15.02
CA ARG A 46 -16.24 -22.06 -16.03
C ARG A 46 -17.53 -22.42 -15.32
N GLU A 47 -18.62 -21.79 -15.73
CA GLU A 47 -19.95 -22.10 -15.21
C GLU A 47 -20.36 -23.51 -15.65
N ARG A 48 -20.97 -24.27 -14.73
CA ARG A 48 -21.56 -25.57 -15.08
C ARG A 48 -22.95 -25.34 -15.66
N THR A 49 -23.07 -25.37 -16.98
CA THR A 49 -24.36 -25.30 -17.67
C THR A 49 -24.74 -26.68 -18.20
N GLU A 50 -25.92 -27.19 -17.82
CA GLU A 50 -26.47 -28.42 -18.41
C GLU A 50 -26.73 -28.21 -19.91
N GLY A 51 -26.11 -29.04 -20.75
CA GLY A 51 -26.37 -29.07 -22.19
C GLY A 51 -25.65 -28.01 -23.05
N ALA A 52 -24.74 -27.22 -22.49
CA ALA A 52 -23.93 -26.28 -23.28
C ALA A 52 -22.91 -27.03 -24.15
N THR A 53 -23.11 -27.04 -25.46
CA THR A 53 -22.18 -27.58 -26.48
C THR A 53 -20.98 -26.68 -26.75
N HIS A 54 -20.84 -25.58 -26.03
CA HIS A 54 -19.70 -24.67 -26.10
C HIS A 54 -19.12 -24.62 -24.69
N GLU A 55 -17.85 -25.00 -24.53
CA GLU A 55 -17.12 -24.76 -23.27
C GLU A 55 -17.27 -23.27 -22.95
N GLY A 56 -18.02 -22.94 -21.90
CA GLY A 56 -18.32 -21.56 -21.54
C GLY A 56 -17.05 -20.72 -21.45
N SER A 57 -17.17 -19.41 -21.73
CA SER A 57 -16.04 -18.48 -21.61
C SER A 57 -15.42 -18.60 -20.22
N GLN A 58 -14.12 -18.89 -20.18
CA GLN A 58 -13.35 -18.94 -18.94
C GLN A 58 -13.47 -17.59 -18.22
N ARG A 59 -13.85 -17.63 -16.95
CA ARG A 59 -13.95 -16.47 -16.05
C ARG A 59 -12.77 -16.48 -15.09
N LEU A 60 -12.48 -15.31 -14.54
CA LEU A 60 -11.45 -15.10 -13.52
C LEU A 60 -12.10 -14.36 -12.36
N GLY A 61 -11.98 -14.91 -11.15
CA GLY A 61 -12.51 -14.28 -9.95
C GLY A 61 -12.54 -15.23 -8.76
N PRO A 62 -12.83 -14.72 -7.56
CA PRO A 62 -13.06 -15.55 -6.38
C PRO A 62 -14.39 -16.31 -6.47
N ALA A 63 -14.55 -17.31 -5.61
CA ALA A 63 -15.87 -17.88 -5.35
C ALA A 63 -16.78 -16.83 -4.67
N ALA A 64 -18.09 -16.91 -4.91
CA ALA A 64 -19.03 -15.94 -4.36
C ALA A 64 -19.16 -16.08 -2.84
N GLU A 65 -19.14 -17.31 -2.38
CA GLU A 65 -19.26 -17.68 -0.97
C GLU A 65 -18.08 -17.14 -0.17
N GLU A 66 -16.86 -17.23 -0.70
CA GLU A 66 -15.66 -16.66 -0.07
C GLU A 66 -15.73 -15.12 -0.02
N PHE A 67 -16.22 -14.49 -1.10
CA PHE A 67 -16.41 -13.04 -1.12
C PHE A 67 -17.43 -12.62 -0.06
N TYR A 68 -18.55 -13.34 0.03
CA TYR A 68 -19.60 -13.08 1.02
C TYR A 68 -19.06 -13.27 2.45
N GLU A 69 -18.32 -14.35 2.73
CA GLU A 69 -17.72 -14.59 4.05
C GLU A 69 -16.74 -13.48 4.48
N VAL A 70 -15.96 -12.94 3.54
CA VAL A 70 -14.94 -11.92 3.82
C VAL A 70 -15.53 -10.51 3.95
N PHE A 71 -16.52 -10.17 3.13
CA PHE A 71 -17.06 -8.82 3.05
C PHE A 71 -18.41 -8.63 3.74
N ASP A 72 -19.21 -9.69 3.88
CA ASP A 72 -20.57 -9.67 4.44
C ASP A 72 -21.45 -8.62 3.75
N VAL A 73 -21.40 -8.60 2.41
CA VAL A 73 -22.18 -7.70 1.55
C VAL A 73 -22.95 -8.49 0.49
N GLY A 74 -24.06 -7.93 0.04
CA GLY A 74 -24.99 -8.59 -0.87
C GLY A 74 -26.11 -9.32 -0.13
N SER A 75 -27.08 -9.84 -0.88
CA SER A 75 -28.25 -10.54 -0.34
C SER A 75 -28.23 -12.05 -0.60
N ASP A 76 -27.28 -12.53 -1.39
CA ASP A 76 -27.18 -13.92 -1.83
C ASP A 76 -25.70 -14.35 -1.78
N PRO A 77 -25.32 -15.34 -0.96
CA PRO A 77 -23.93 -15.79 -0.85
C PRO A 77 -23.42 -16.50 -2.11
N ASP A 78 -24.31 -16.97 -3.00
CA ASP A 78 -23.93 -17.72 -4.20
C ASP A 78 -23.66 -16.79 -5.41
N THR A 79 -23.81 -15.48 -5.24
CA THR A 79 -23.55 -14.49 -6.29
C THR A 79 -22.78 -13.27 -5.78
N ILE A 80 -21.94 -12.70 -6.65
CA ILE A 80 -21.29 -11.41 -6.37
C ILE A 80 -21.90 -10.36 -7.30
N ALA A 81 -22.54 -9.34 -6.73
CA ALA A 81 -22.94 -8.20 -7.53
C ALA A 81 -21.70 -7.47 -8.04
N ALA A 82 -21.65 -7.17 -9.34
CA ALA A 82 -20.50 -6.49 -9.94
C ALA A 82 -20.20 -5.13 -9.29
N GLY A 83 -21.22 -4.46 -8.73
CA GLY A 83 -21.06 -3.22 -7.96
C GLY A 83 -20.25 -3.42 -6.68
N ASP A 84 -20.55 -4.48 -5.93
CA ASP A 84 -19.85 -4.78 -4.67
C ASP A 84 -18.40 -5.16 -4.93
N ALA A 85 -18.15 -6.02 -5.93
CA ALA A 85 -16.79 -6.36 -6.37
C ALA A 85 -16.00 -5.12 -6.80
N ASN A 86 -16.60 -4.26 -7.64
CA ASN A 86 -15.95 -3.03 -8.11
C ASN A 86 -15.70 -2.04 -6.96
N GLY A 87 -16.63 -1.94 -6.00
CA GLY A 87 -16.47 -1.07 -4.83
C GLY A 87 -15.30 -1.50 -3.96
N ALA A 88 -15.20 -2.81 -3.69
CA ALA A 88 -14.06 -3.39 -2.98
C ALA A 88 -12.73 -3.14 -3.72
N LEU A 89 -12.70 -3.32 -5.04
CA LEU A 89 -11.52 -3.06 -5.86
C LEU A 89 -11.10 -1.58 -5.82
N ILE A 90 -12.03 -0.64 -5.94
CA ILE A 90 -11.75 0.81 -5.89
C ILE A 90 -11.13 1.17 -4.53
N ALA A 91 -11.74 0.73 -3.43
CA ALA A 91 -11.22 1.00 -2.09
C ALA A 91 -9.83 0.37 -1.86
N ALA A 92 -9.62 -0.87 -2.33
CA ALA A 92 -8.32 -1.52 -2.21
C ALA A 92 -7.22 -0.82 -3.03
N ILE A 93 -7.54 -0.34 -4.22
CA ILE A 93 -6.60 0.43 -5.07
C ILE A 93 -6.23 1.75 -4.39
N GLN A 94 -7.20 2.46 -3.82
CA GLN A 94 -6.95 3.68 -3.04
C GLN A 94 -6.00 3.41 -1.86
N ALA A 95 -6.30 2.39 -1.06
CA ALA A 95 -5.43 2.01 0.05
C ALA A 95 -4.01 1.60 -0.38
N LEU A 96 -3.89 0.94 -1.53
CA LEU A 96 -2.59 0.56 -2.08
C LEU A 96 -1.81 1.79 -2.55
N ALA A 97 -2.47 2.77 -3.17
CA ALA A 97 -1.86 4.03 -3.57
C ALA A 97 -1.34 4.80 -2.36
N ASP A 98 -2.14 4.91 -1.29
CA ASP A 98 -1.74 5.57 -0.05
C ASP A 98 -0.53 4.88 0.59
N ARG A 99 -0.54 3.54 0.69
CA ARG A 99 0.59 2.75 1.21
C ARG A 99 1.85 2.90 0.35
N LEU A 100 1.71 3.09 -0.96
CA LEU A 100 2.84 3.29 -1.87
C LEU A 100 3.46 4.67 -1.64
N GLU A 101 2.64 5.71 -1.51
CA GLU A 101 3.10 7.06 -1.22
C GLU A 101 3.84 7.13 0.12
N ASP A 102 3.26 6.56 1.18
CA ASP A 102 3.90 6.47 2.50
C ASP A 102 5.27 5.78 2.44
N ARG A 103 5.37 4.71 1.64
CA ARG A 103 6.62 3.99 1.43
C ARG A 103 7.64 4.85 0.67
N ASN A 104 7.22 5.58 -0.36
CA ASN A 104 8.09 6.48 -1.11
C ASN A 104 8.65 7.58 -0.22
N VAL A 105 7.80 8.25 0.57
CA VAL A 105 8.23 9.28 1.53
C VAL A 105 9.23 8.71 2.54
N ARG A 106 8.98 7.50 3.06
CA ARG A 106 9.91 6.84 3.99
C ARG A 106 11.26 6.53 3.31
N VAL A 107 11.26 6.03 2.09
CA VAL A 107 12.47 5.73 1.31
C VAL A 107 13.28 7.01 1.07
N GLU A 108 12.63 8.09 0.65
CA GLU A 108 13.30 9.39 0.47
C GLU A 108 13.91 9.92 1.76
N ARG A 109 13.20 9.81 2.89
CA ARG A 109 13.73 10.21 4.19
C ARG A 109 14.94 9.37 4.58
N GLN A 110 14.91 8.07 4.32
CA GLN A 110 16.04 7.17 4.59
C GLN A 110 17.24 7.52 3.71
N ALA A 111 17.02 7.80 2.42
CA ALA A 111 18.08 8.24 1.51
C ALA A 111 18.75 9.53 2.00
N ARG A 112 17.98 10.55 2.37
CA ARG A 112 18.52 11.80 2.96
C ARG A 112 19.32 11.56 4.24
N THR A 113 18.86 10.64 5.08
CA THR A 113 19.55 10.28 6.33
C THR A 113 20.89 9.62 6.03
N ILE A 114 20.93 8.70 5.06
CA ILE A 114 22.15 8.02 4.62
C ILE A 114 23.14 9.04 4.06
N GLU A 115 22.71 9.92 3.15
CA GLU A 115 23.58 10.98 2.61
C GLU A 115 24.16 11.89 3.72
N GLN A 116 23.35 12.23 4.72
CA GLN A 116 23.82 13.04 5.85
C GLN A 116 24.85 12.27 6.70
N GLN A 117 24.64 10.98 6.92
CA GLN A 117 25.57 10.13 7.66
C GLN A 117 26.88 9.95 6.91
N GLU A 118 26.84 9.79 5.59
CA GLU A 118 28.03 9.71 4.74
C GLU A 118 28.85 10.99 4.81
N ARG A 119 28.21 12.16 4.67
CA ARG A 119 28.92 13.46 4.84
C ARG A 119 29.58 13.59 6.21
N ARG A 120 28.86 13.21 7.28
CA ARG A 120 29.40 13.24 8.64
C ARG A 120 30.59 12.28 8.79
N LEU A 121 30.54 11.10 8.19
CA LEU A 121 31.65 10.16 8.22
C LEU A 121 32.88 10.71 7.50
N ASP A 122 32.68 11.39 6.37
CA ASP A 122 33.78 12.00 5.62
C ASP A 122 34.40 13.20 6.36
N GLU A 123 33.57 14.05 6.98
CA GLU A 123 34.03 15.12 7.88
C GLU A 123 34.84 14.55 9.05
N GLN A 124 34.33 13.51 9.72
CA GLN A 124 35.03 12.87 10.84
C GLN A 124 36.35 12.24 10.41
N ARG A 125 36.43 11.69 9.19
CA ARG A 125 37.67 11.15 8.64
C ARG A 125 38.70 12.26 8.39
N ALA A 126 38.28 13.38 7.81
CA ALA A 126 39.14 14.54 7.60
C ALA A 126 39.65 15.13 8.93
N ASP A 127 38.79 15.25 9.94
CA ASP A 127 39.18 15.71 11.28
C ASP A 127 40.21 14.77 11.92
N ILE A 128 40.03 13.45 11.80
CA ILE A 128 40.99 12.46 12.31
C ILE A 128 42.34 12.60 11.61
N GLU A 129 42.35 12.80 10.30
CA GLU A 129 43.59 13.00 9.53
C GLU A 129 44.30 14.29 9.97
N ALA A 130 43.59 15.41 10.07
CA ALA A 130 44.16 16.68 10.52
C ALA A 130 44.70 16.60 11.96
N LEU A 131 43.99 15.92 12.87
CA LEU A 131 44.47 15.71 14.25
C LEU A 131 45.73 14.83 14.29
N ARG A 132 45.85 13.83 13.41
CA ARG A 132 47.07 13.02 13.30
C ARG A 132 48.26 13.86 12.86
N GLU A 133 48.10 14.70 11.84
CA GLU A 133 49.15 15.62 11.37
C GLU A 133 49.58 16.62 12.46
N GLN A 134 48.61 17.19 13.20
CA GLN A 134 48.90 18.08 14.32
C GLN A 134 49.72 17.37 15.40
N LEU A 135 49.35 16.15 15.78
CA LEU A 135 50.09 15.36 16.75
C LEU A 135 51.53 15.07 16.29
N GLU A 136 51.73 14.73 15.03
CA GLU A 136 53.07 14.52 14.45
C GLU A 136 53.93 15.78 14.52
N SER A 137 53.36 16.94 14.17
CA SER A 137 54.08 18.23 14.23
C SER A 137 54.48 18.62 15.67
N LEU A 138 53.62 18.36 16.65
CA LEU A 138 53.88 18.60 18.07
C LEU A 138 54.97 17.65 18.60
N GLN A 139 54.91 16.38 18.20
CA GLN A 139 55.92 15.39 18.55
C GLN A 139 57.29 15.73 17.96
N ALA A 140 57.35 16.18 16.71
CA ALA A 140 58.58 16.65 16.07
C ALA A 140 59.16 17.87 16.81
N THR A 141 58.32 18.85 17.13
CA THR A 141 58.74 20.06 17.88
C THR A 141 59.29 19.70 19.26
N ARG A 142 58.61 18.83 20.01
CA ARG A 142 59.05 18.37 21.33
C ARG A 142 60.36 17.60 21.27
N SER A 143 60.53 16.74 20.27
CA SER A 143 61.76 15.96 20.07
C SER A 143 62.95 16.87 19.72
N GLY A 144 62.72 17.94 18.95
CA GLY A 144 63.74 18.96 18.66
C GLY A 144 64.16 19.80 19.86
N HIS A 145 63.30 19.94 20.88
CA HIS A 145 63.61 20.65 22.13
C HIS A 145 64.28 19.76 23.20
N GLN A 146 64.27 18.43 23.04
CA GLN A 146 64.76 17.46 24.02
C GLN A 146 66.16 16.88 23.73
N GLY A 147 66.97 17.47 22.84
CA GLY A 147 68.36 17.05 22.64
C GLY A 147 69.36 18.20 22.47
N PRO A 148 70.63 18.06 22.90
CA PRO A 148 71.13 17.48 24.14
C PRO A 148 71.32 18.58 25.22
N SER A 149 70.88 18.34 26.45
CA SER A 149 71.49 19.02 27.60
C SER A 149 72.71 18.18 27.97
N GLU A 150 73.88 18.63 27.50
CA GLU A 150 75.18 18.04 27.83
C GLU A 150 75.44 18.09 29.34
N GLU A 151 75.86 16.96 29.90
CA GLU A 151 76.75 16.88 31.07
C GLU A 151 77.80 15.79 30.83
#